data_AF-A0A2E7V528-F1
#
_entry.id   AF-A0A2E7V528-F1
#
_cell.length_a   1.000
_cell.length_b   1.000
_cell.length_c   1.000
_cell.angle_alpha   90.00
_cell.angle_beta   90.00
_cell.angle_gamma   90.00
#
_symmetry.space_group_name_H-M   'P 1'
#
loop_
_entity.id
_entity.type
_entity.pdbx_description
1 polymer ?
#
loop_
_entity_poly.entity_id
_entity_poly.type
_entity_poly.pdbx_seq_one_letter_code
_entity_poly.pdbx_strand_id
1 'polypeptide(L)'
;MLTEINNSAPRDFARRKQWLQGMLDEAVDKRNSKLADMNLNSKATALMLEAMKLFCSGHWISSIIMSQATIDAALWDDKGLKGIDTNKLKTSAEYVWLRNKRNSILHSMPDVTPITLHDFDTDDDVLARDAKKALLLTVQGLASFLY
;
A
#
# COMPACT_ATOMS: atom_id res chain seq x y z
N MET A 1 -13.55 27.05 8.34
CA MET A 1 -13.44 26.12 7.20
C MET A 1 -12.13 25.37 7.40
N LEU A 2 -12.12 24.04 7.38
CA LEU A 2 -10.90 23.24 7.47
C LEU A 2 -10.18 23.31 6.12
N THR A 3 -9.16 24.14 6.03
CA THR A 3 -8.41 24.45 4.81
C THR A 3 -7.42 23.36 4.42
N GLU A 4 -7.12 22.46 5.35
CA GLU A 4 -6.16 21.36 5.22
C GLU A 4 -6.78 20.14 4.53
N ILE A 5 -8.12 20.08 4.42
CA ILE A 5 -8.84 18.99 3.75
C ILE A 5 -8.99 19.33 2.27
N ASN A 6 -7.98 18.96 1.48
CA ASN A 6 -8.02 19.13 0.04
C ASN A 6 -8.64 17.92 -0.66
N ASN A 7 -9.63 18.16 -1.51
CA ASN A 7 -10.16 17.13 -2.39
C ASN A 7 -9.18 16.88 -3.55
N SER A 8 -8.87 15.61 -3.81
CA SER A 8 -8.14 15.24 -5.02
C SER A 8 -8.90 15.69 -6.26
N ALA A 9 -8.22 16.37 -7.18
CA ALA A 9 -8.83 16.75 -8.44
C ALA A 9 -9.28 15.49 -9.21
N PRO A 10 -10.47 15.48 -9.85
CA PRO A 10 -10.97 14.30 -10.56
C PRO A 10 -9.99 13.73 -11.61
N ARG A 11 -9.19 14.60 -12.23
CA ARG A 11 -8.13 14.20 -13.19
C ARG A 11 -7.01 13.41 -12.53
N ASP A 12 -6.57 13.81 -11.34
CA ASP A 12 -5.51 13.10 -10.61
C ASP A 12 -6.00 11.74 -10.11
N PHE A 13 -7.24 11.67 -9.62
CA PHE A 13 -7.88 10.41 -9.26
C PHE A 13 -7.90 9.43 -10.44
N ALA A 14 -8.37 9.87 -11.61
CA ALA A 14 -8.43 9.04 -12.82
C ALA A 14 -7.05 8.56 -13.26
N ARG A 15 -6.04 9.45 -13.26
CA ARG A 15 -4.64 9.10 -13.61
C ARG A 15 -4.08 8.05 -12.65
N ARG A 16 -4.28 8.22 -11.34
CA ARG A 16 -3.81 7.27 -10.32
C ARG A 16 -4.52 5.92 -10.43
N LYS A 17 -5.83 5.93 -10.72
CA LYS A 17 -6.62 4.70 -10.96
C LYS A 17 -6.09 3.94 -12.17
N GLN A 18 -5.77 4.64 -13.26
CA GLN A 18 -5.18 4.02 -14.45
C GLN A 18 -3.81 3.41 -14.15
N TRP A 19 -2.97 4.10 -13.36
CA TRP A 19 -1.69 3.55 -12.91
C TRP A 19 -1.88 2.27 -12.06
N LEU A 20 -2.83 2.28 -11.12
CA LEU A 20 -3.16 1.09 -10.32
C LEU A 20 -3.60 -0.09 -11.18
N GLN A 21 -4.41 0.16 -12.21
CA GLN A 21 -4.84 -0.88 -13.15
C GLN A 21 -3.64 -1.50 -13.86
N GLY A 22 -2.71 -0.68 -14.38
CA GLY A 22 -1.52 -1.18 -15.05
C GLY A 22 -0.62 -2.00 -14.11
N MET A 23 -0.43 -1.54 -12.88
CA MET A 23 0.31 -2.26 -11.85
C MET A 23 -0.34 -3.62 -11.51
N LEU A 24 -1.66 -3.66 -11.39
CA LEU A 24 -2.38 -4.90 -11.12
C LEU A 24 -2.29 -5.87 -12.31
N ASP A 25 -2.51 -5.36 -13.52
CA ASP A 25 -2.42 -6.16 -14.76
C ASP A 25 -1.05 -6.82 -14.92
N GLU A 26 0.02 -6.09 -14.61
CA GLU A 26 1.39 -6.60 -14.62
C GLU A 26 1.61 -7.65 -13.53
N ALA A 27 1.15 -7.40 -12.30
CA ALA A 27 1.39 -8.30 -11.17
C ALA A 27 0.68 -9.65 -11.32
N VAL A 28 -0.51 -9.69 -11.93
CA VAL A 28 -1.27 -10.93 -12.16
C VAL A 28 -1.14 -11.47 -13.59
N ASP A 29 -0.23 -10.92 -14.39
CA ASP A 29 -0.01 -11.26 -15.81
C ASP A 29 -1.30 -11.38 -16.64
N LYS A 30 -2.19 -10.38 -16.49
CA LYS A 30 -3.53 -10.40 -17.08
C LYS A 30 -4.04 -9.00 -17.40
N ARG A 31 -4.50 -8.78 -18.64
CA ARG A 31 -5.14 -7.51 -19.03
C ARG A 31 -6.51 -7.34 -18.37
N ASN A 32 -6.83 -6.12 -17.96
CA ASN A 32 -8.09 -5.77 -17.29
C ASN A 32 -8.36 -6.64 -16.06
N SER A 33 -7.30 -6.90 -15.30
CA SER A 33 -7.34 -7.63 -14.06
C SER A 33 -8.31 -6.98 -13.06
N LYS A 34 -8.91 -7.83 -12.23
CA LYS A 34 -9.74 -7.42 -11.10
C LYS A 34 -9.00 -7.77 -9.82
N LEU A 35 -9.32 -7.09 -8.73
CA LEU A 35 -8.74 -7.39 -7.43
C LEU A 35 -8.97 -8.86 -7.01
N ALA A 36 -10.09 -9.47 -7.44
CA ALA A 36 -10.37 -10.88 -7.22
C ALA A 36 -9.35 -11.83 -7.88
N ASP A 37 -8.68 -11.40 -8.96
CA ASP A 37 -7.64 -12.20 -9.63
C ASP A 37 -6.39 -12.37 -8.75
N MET A 38 -6.24 -11.57 -7.69
CA MET A 38 -5.16 -11.73 -6.71
C MET A 38 -5.38 -12.88 -5.70
N ASN A 39 -6.54 -13.55 -5.72
CA ASN A 39 -6.90 -14.65 -4.81
C ASN A 39 -6.60 -14.38 -3.32
N LEU A 40 -6.74 -13.12 -2.88
CA LEU A 40 -6.54 -12.75 -1.48
C LEU A 40 -7.71 -13.24 -0.62
N ASN A 41 -7.47 -13.45 0.67
CA ASN A 41 -8.56 -13.66 1.62
C ASN A 41 -9.46 -12.40 1.72
N SER A 42 -10.68 -12.54 2.25
CA SER A 42 -11.67 -11.46 2.26
C SER A 42 -11.19 -10.21 3.03
N LYS A 43 -10.41 -10.39 4.11
CA LYS A 43 -9.89 -9.27 4.91
C LYS A 43 -8.85 -8.48 4.11
N ALA A 44 -7.87 -9.18 3.52
CA ALA A 44 -6.84 -8.58 2.69
C ALA A 44 -7.43 -7.91 1.43
N THR A 45 -8.45 -8.51 0.81
CA THR A 45 -9.17 -7.92 -0.32
C THR A 45 -9.80 -6.57 0.04
N ALA A 46 -10.50 -6.50 1.18
CA ALA A 46 -11.13 -5.27 1.63
C ALA A 46 -10.09 -4.17 1.92
N LEU A 47 -9.01 -4.51 2.63
CA LEU A 47 -7.94 -3.56 2.96
C LEU A 47 -7.17 -3.09 1.71
N MET A 48 -6.92 -3.97 0.73
CA MET A 48 -6.30 -3.60 -0.53
C MET A 48 -7.16 -2.59 -1.30
N LEU A 49 -8.48 -2.83 -1.36
CA LEU A 49 -9.40 -1.91 -2.01
C LEU A 49 -9.40 -0.53 -1.34
N GLU A 50 -9.37 -0.48 -0.01
CA GLU A 50 -9.27 0.79 0.73
C GLU A 50 -7.92 1.48 0.48
N ALA A 51 -6.81 0.76 0.50
CA ALA A 51 -5.49 1.30 0.17
C ALA A 51 -5.47 1.95 -1.23
N MET A 52 -6.03 1.26 -2.23
CA MET A 52 -6.16 1.76 -3.61
C MET A 52 -7.02 3.03 -3.70
N LYS A 53 -8.16 3.07 -3.03
CA LYS A 53 -9.03 4.28 -3.00
C LYS A 53 -8.33 5.46 -2.34
N LEU A 54 -7.71 5.23 -1.18
CA LEU A 54 -6.97 6.25 -0.43
C LEU A 54 -5.85 6.85 -1.29
N PHE A 55 -5.10 6.01 -1.99
CA PHE A 55 -4.07 6.46 -2.94
C PHE A 55 -4.64 7.31 -4.07
N CYS A 56 -5.72 6.86 -4.73
CA CYS A 56 -6.35 7.67 -5.78
C CYS A 56 -6.82 9.04 -5.25
N SER A 57 -7.31 9.09 -4.02
CA SER A 57 -7.74 10.31 -3.33
C SER A 57 -6.60 11.14 -2.72
N GLY A 58 -5.34 10.72 -2.81
CA GLY A 58 -4.22 11.49 -2.29
C GLY A 58 -3.96 11.35 -0.79
N HIS A 59 -4.54 10.35 -0.13
CA HIS A 59 -4.33 10.10 1.30
C HIS A 59 -3.10 9.23 1.52
N TRP A 60 -1.91 9.81 1.34
CA TRP A 60 -0.63 9.09 1.26
C TRP A 60 -0.29 8.29 2.51
N ILE A 61 -0.37 8.91 3.69
CA ILE A 61 -0.09 8.27 4.96
C ILE A 61 -1.02 7.07 5.17
N SER A 62 -2.32 7.28 4.97
CA SER A 62 -3.33 6.23 5.11
C SER A 62 -3.10 5.10 4.10
N SER A 63 -2.71 5.42 2.87
CA SER A 63 -2.33 4.43 1.86
C SER A 63 -1.15 3.57 2.31
N ILE A 64 -0.09 4.16 2.87
CA ILE A 64 1.08 3.44 3.38
C ILE A 64 0.68 2.49 4.53
N ILE A 65 -0.11 2.98 5.48
CA ILE A 65 -0.58 2.18 6.62
C ILE A 65 -1.44 1.01 6.13
N MET A 66 -2.40 1.28 5.24
CA MET A 66 -3.30 0.25 4.71
C MET A 66 -2.56 -0.77 3.84
N SER A 67 -1.52 -0.37 3.11
CA SER A 67 -0.63 -1.29 2.39
C SER A 67 0.00 -2.32 3.34
N GLN A 68 0.62 -1.88 4.44
CA GLN A 68 1.19 -2.80 5.42
C GLN A 68 0.10 -3.69 6.06
N ALA A 69 -1.03 -3.10 6.47
CA ALA A 69 -2.13 -3.85 7.10
C ALA A 69 -2.72 -4.90 6.15
N THR A 70 -2.73 -4.65 4.84
CA THR A 70 -3.17 -5.59 3.82
C THR A 70 -2.28 -6.82 3.77
N ILE A 71 -0.96 -6.64 3.80
CA ILE A 71 -0.02 -7.77 3.85
C ILE A 71 -0.21 -8.54 5.17
N ASP A 72 -0.29 -7.83 6.30
CA ASP A 72 -0.50 -8.47 7.61
C ASP A 72 -1.77 -9.33 7.61
N ALA A 73 -2.87 -8.84 7.02
CA ALA A 73 -4.12 -9.58 6.90
C ALA A 73 -4.04 -10.76 5.91
N ALA A 74 -3.27 -10.62 4.82
CA ALA A 74 -3.06 -11.70 3.87
C ALA A 74 -2.25 -12.85 4.49
N LEU A 75 -1.25 -12.51 5.30
CA LEU A 75 -0.36 -13.47 5.97
C LEU A 75 -0.93 -14.09 7.24
N TRP A 76 -2.02 -13.54 7.80
CA TRP A 76 -2.59 -14.02 9.06
C TRP A 76 -3.22 -15.42 8.95
N ASP A 77 -3.66 -15.84 7.76
CA ASP A 77 -4.26 -17.16 7.55
C ASP A 77 -3.18 -18.19 7.16
N ASP A 78 -2.60 -18.82 8.17
CA ASP A 78 -1.46 -19.75 8.11
C ASP A 78 -1.75 -21.06 7.33
N LYS A 79 -2.98 -21.22 6.82
CA LYS A 79 -3.41 -22.42 6.09
C LYS A 79 -3.16 -22.37 4.58
N GLY A 80 -2.96 -21.18 4.01
CA GLY A 80 -2.86 -21.00 2.56
C GLY A 80 -1.45 -20.75 2.01
N LEU A 81 -0.53 -20.23 2.84
CA LEU A 81 0.80 -19.82 2.39
C LEU A 81 1.84 -20.75 3.03
N LYS A 82 2.66 -21.43 2.21
CA LYS A 82 3.74 -22.30 2.72
C LYS A 82 4.68 -21.45 3.57
N GLY A 83 5.00 -21.89 4.79
CA GLY A 83 5.79 -21.11 5.77
C GLY A 83 7.16 -20.60 5.30
N ILE A 84 7.72 -21.16 4.22
CA ILE A 84 8.96 -20.68 3.60
C ILE A 84 8.71 -19.39 2.79
N ASP A 85 7.61 -19.32 2.05
CA ASP A 85 7.28 -18.17 1.21
C ASP A 85 6.84 -16.97 2.08
N THR A 86 6.17 -17.23 3.20
CA THR A 86 5.80 -16.18 4.17
C THR A 86 7.02 -15.58 4.87
N ASN A 87 8.02 -16.40 5.25
CA ASN A 87 9.25 -15.90 5.83
C ASN A 87 10.06 -15.08 4.83
N LYS A 88 10.16 -15.53 3.57
CA LYS A 88 10.85 -14.79 2.50
C LYS A 88 10.24 -13.41 2.28
N LEU A 89 8.91 -13.29 2.28
CA LEU A 89 8.24 -12.00 2.22
C LEU A 89 8.53 -11.16 3.46
N LYS A 90 8.41 -11.73 4.67
CA LYS A 90 8.61 -10.98 5.93
C LYS A 90 10.03 -10.45 6.12
N THR A 91 11.03 -11.09 5.51
CA THR A 91 12.44 -10.71 5.65
C THR A 91 13.00 -9.99 4.41
N SER A 92 12.20 -9.77 3.36
CA SER A 92 12.69 -9.04 2.19
C SER A 92 13.00 -7.59 2.56
N ALA A 93 14.01 -7.01 1.90
CA ALA A 93 14.40 -5.62 2.13
C ALA A 93 13.23 -4.66 1.87
N GLU A 94 12.40 -4.99 0.88
CA GLU A 94 11.20 -4.26 0.50
C GLU A 94 10.13 -4.28 1.59
N TYR A 95 9.86 -5.45 2.18
CA TYR A 95 8.88 -5.56 3.25
C TYR A 95 9.37 -4.91 4.53
N VAL A 96 10.66 -5.09 4.86
CA VAL A 96 11.28 -4.40 6.00
C VAL A 96 11.20 -2.88 5.80
N TRP A 97 11.43 -2.38 4.59
CA TRP A 97 11.26 -0.96 4.28
C TRP A 97 9.81 -0.51 4.55
N LEU A 98 8.80 -1.25 4.05
CA LEU A 98 7.39 -0.88 4.24
C LEU A 98 7.01 -0.89 5.72
N ARG A 99 7.41 -1.92 6.46
CA ARG A 99 7.19 -2.03 7.90
C ARG A 99 7.83 -0.85 8.65
N ASN A 100 9.07 -0.52 8.33
CA ASN A 100 9.79 0.57 8.98
C ASN A 100 9.18 1.93 8.63
N LYS A 101 8.74 2.13 7.38
CA LYS A 101 8.04 3.35 6.97
C LYS A 101 6.72 3.52 7.72
N ARG A 102 5.93 2.46 7.85
CA ARG A 102 4.71 2.46 8.67
C ARG A 102 5.04 2.77 10.13
N ASN A 103 6.10 2.18 10.67
CA ASN A 103 6.52 2.42 12.05
C ASN A 103 6.97 3.86 12.29
N SER A 104 7.72 4.48 11.37
CA SER A 104 8.09 5.90 11.50
C SER A 104 6.88 6.85 11.51
N ILE A 105 5.77 6.43 10.90
CA ILE A 105 4.52 7.20 10.89
C ILE A 105 3.76 7.03 12.21
N LEU A 106 3.63 5.79 12.70
CA LEU A 106 2.75 5.47 13.84
C LEU A 106 3.46 5.51 15.20
N HIS A 107 4.76 5.34 15.25
CA HIS A 107 5.52 5.19 16.48
C HIS A 107 6.56 6.29 16.60
N SER A 108 6.61 6.93 17.77
CA SER A 108 7.72 7.80 18.14
C SER A 108 8.95 6.93 18.38
N MET A 109 9.83 6.88 17.40
CA MET A 109 11.15 6.27 17.55
C MET A 109 12.15 7.35 17.97
N PRO A 110 13.07 7.10 18.92
CA PRO A 110 13.99 8.12 19.42
C PRO A 110 14.79 8.84 18.33
N ASP A 111 15.11 8.14 17.24
CA ASP A 111 15.97 8.62 16.16
C ASP A 111 15.20 9.03 14.90
N VAL A 112 13.86 9.11 14.95
CA VAL A 112 13.03 9.48 13.80
C VAL A 112 12.12 10.64 14.14
N THR A 113 12.24 11.73 13.38
CA THR A 113 11.31 12.86 13.45
C THR A 113 9.90 12.37 13.15
N PRO A 114 8.94 12.52 14.07
CA PRO A 114 7.55 12.16 13.84
C PRO A 114 6.98 12.95 12.66
N ILE A 115 6.03 12.35 11.94
CA ILE A 115 5.29 13.08 10.91
C ILE A 115 4.43 14.17 11.59
N THR A 116 4.44 15.37 11.05
CA THR A 116 3.73 16.56 11.55
C THR A 116 2.87 17.17 10.47
N LEU A 117 2.02 18.14 10.82
CA LEU A 117 1.22 18.88 9.84
C LEU A 117 2.09 19.61 8.80
N HIS A 118 3.30 20.05 9.17
CA HIS A 118 4.22 20.71 8.23
C HIS A 118 4.61 19.79 7.06
N ASP A 119 4.73 18.48 7.29
CA ASP A 119 5.13 17.53 6.25
C ASP A 119 4.06 17.35 5.17
N PHE A 120 2.80 17.74 5.43
CA PHE A 120 1.75 17.76 4.42
C PHE A 120 1.93 18.90 3.42
N ASP A 121 2.55 20.01 3.84
CA ASP A 121 2.75 21.18 2.99
C ASP A 121 4.09 21.11 2.24
N THR A 122 5.13 20.53 2.86
CA THR A 122 6.49 20.52 2.29
C THR A 122 6.89 19.23 1.61
N ASP A 123 6.29 18.10 2.00
CA ASP A 123 6.74 16.76 1.60
C ASP A 123 5.67 15.92 0.92
N ASP A 124 4.60 16.54 0.40
CA ASP A 124 3.51 15.84 -0.28
C ASP A 124 4.01 14.93 -1.43
N ASP A 125 4.97 15.40 -2.21
CA ASP A 125 5.60 14.62 -3.29
C ASP A 125 6.42 13.43 -2.77
N VAL A 126 7.06 13.58 -1.61
CA VAL A 126 7.80 12.48 -0.95
C VAL A 126 6.79 11.43 -0.47
N LEU A 127 5.72 11.86 0.20
CA LEU A 127 4.67 10.98 0.70
C LEU A 127 3.93 10.27 -0.44
N ALA A 128 3.65 10.97 -1.55
CA ALA A 128 3.06 10.38 -2.75
C ALA A 128 3.95 9.29 -3.35
N ARG A 129 5.27 9.52 -3.43
CA ARG A 129 6.24 8.52 -3.89
C ARG A 129 6.29 7.30 -2.97
N ASP A 130 6.33 7.53 -1.66
CA ASP A 130 6.35 6.45 -0.67
C ASP A 130 5.05 5.64 -0.68
N ALA A 131 3.88 6.29 -0.82
CA ALA A 131 2.60 5.62 -0.96
C ALA A 131 2.53 4.78 -2.25
N LYS A 132 3.04 5.32 -3.36
CA LYS A 132 3.14 4.59 -4.63
C LYS A 132 4.02 3.34 -4.48
N LYS A 133 5.18 3.48 -3.83
CA LYS A 133 6.08 2.35 -3.54
C LYS A 133 5.43 1.33 -2.61
N ALA A 134 4.75 1.77 -1.55
CA ALA A 134 4.06 0.89 -0.62
C ALA A 134 3.02 0.01 -1.32
N LEU A 135 2.17 0.60 -2.17
CA LEU A 135 1.18 -0.15 -2.95
C LEU A 135 1.83 -1.11 -3.94
N LEU A 136 2.87 -0.69 -4.65
CA LEU A 136 3.61 -1.55 -5.57
C LEU A 136 4.14 -2.79 -4.86
N LEU A 137 4.82 -2.61 -3.72
CA LEU A 137 5.36 -3.72 -2.93
C LEU A 137 4.26 -4.63 -2.38
N THR A 138 3.11 -4.07 -2.00
CA THR A 138 1.96 -4.85 -1.53
C THR A 138 1.41 -5.72 -2.66
N VAL A 139 1.17 -5.14 -3.83
CA VAL A 139 0.57 -5.86 -4.96
C VAL A 139 1.53 -6.92 -5.51
N GLN A 140 2.79 -6.57 -5.75
CA GLN A 140 3.81 -7.51 -6.24
C GLN A 140 4.10 -8.62 -5.22
N GLY A 141 4.28 -8.25 -3.95
CA GLY A 141 4.56 -9.20 -2.89
C GLY A 141 3.41 -10.21 -2.72
N LEU A 142 2.16 -9.75 -2.78
CA LEU A 142 1.01 -10.66 -2.66
C LEU A 142 0.73 -11.46 -3.93
N ALA A 143 0.97 -10.89 -5.11
CA ALA A 143 0.83 -11.61 -6.37
C ALA A 143 1.88 -12.72 -6.54
N SER A 144 3.07 -12.57 -5.94
CA SER A 144 4.10 -13.62 -5.96
C SER A 144 3.71 -14.92 -5.24
N PHE A 145 2.57 -14.97 -4.55
CA PHE A 145 2.02 -16.20 -3.98
C PHE A 145 1.01 -16.91 -4.89
N LEU A 146 0.68 -16.32 -6.04
CA LEU A 146 -0.24 -16.92 -7.02
C LEU A 146 0.44 -18.00 -7.87
N TYR A 147 1.77 -18.03 -7.90
CA TYR A 147 2.61 -18.91 -8.73
C TYR A 147 3.78 -19.44 -7.91
#